data_AF-A0A8J7B6W6-F1
#
_entry.id   AF-A0A8J7B6W6-F1
#
_cell.length_a   1.000
_cell.length_b   1.000
_cell.length_c   1.000
_cell.angle_alpha   90.00
_cell.angle_beta   90.00
_cell.angle_gamma   90.00
#
_symmetry.space_group_name_H-M   'P 1'
#
loop_
_entity.id
_entity.type
_entity.pdbx_description
1 polymer ?
#
loop_
_entity_poly.entity_id
_entity_poly.type
_entity_poly.pdbx_seq_one_letter_code
_entity_poly.pdbx_strand_id
1 'polypeptide(L)'
;MLATVIDGIGEWNPQFYREVKGRLKTRNLIYTAIVSFSVQSLCILFNSRNSHLNEWSVKFNSLFSTLDWLVPLVLLVFGTYLISRDLFREQKRGTLGFLRLSPQTSESLVLGKLLGVPILLYLWATLAIPLHFYAGLKAEISWTSILSTYVLWGTFCVLFYLMSVLLILNAQKSKTLSGSQEWASSLLALICAPMCISVSTWIHQISWTWFFLPLSNEGILTYLWLLGTVWAVNFGIWNLINRHFHNTRLALLSKRQSYWVVAMTQLWLLGFFVHAFINSGGNDLQEGGVFLLLVFAPIEISLLSLCLLPNRQSLLDWARYRHQEKKSKRNIVRDLLLREKSPTIGAIALNIGIILILWLPWVLSTSYYDDIEFSERGMRQLILLSALHITNLLLIYSAIAHLVSFHAKTAKQETSLLWLVPTLLPLIIAILFRLEPAKLSLLWLLSPVPIFGVLYASTPILLLGFLGQFCFLGLLLRQLQLTLKQAGESESKRLLAGETG
;
A
#
# COMPACT_ATOMS: atom_id res chain seq x y z
N MET A 1 -23.32 15.76 -35.12
CA MET A 1 -23.57 15.05 -33.85
C MET A 1 -22.39 14.16 -33.45
N LEU A 2 -21.92 13.23 -34.28
CA LEU A 2 -20.78 12.36 -33.93
C LEU A 2 -19.44 13.10 -33.96
N ALA A 3 -19.21 13.97 -34.95
CA ALA A 3 -18.03 14.83 -35.03
C ALA A 3 -17.92 15.81 -33.85
N THR A 4 -19.03 16.46 -33.48
CA THR A 4 -19.12 17.38 -32.33
C THR A 4 -18.86 16.68 -30.99
N VAL A 5 -19.27 15.41 -30.83
CA VAL A 5 -18.97 14.60 -29.64
C VAL A 5 -17.49 14.21 -29.61
N ILE A 6 -16.91 13.90 -30.77
CA ILE A 6 -15.48 13.59 -30.89
C ILE A 6 -14.62 14.80 -30.55
N ASP A 7 -14.97 15.99 -31.03
CA ASP A 7 -14.25 17.23 -30.77
C ASP A 7 -14.33 17.59 -29.28
N GLY A 8 -15.51 17.46 -28.65
CA GLY A 8 -15.70 17.68 -27.21
C GLY A 8 -14.88 16.73 -26.32
N ILE A 9 -14.73 15.46 -26.71
CA ILE A 9 -13.87 14.51 -25.98
C ILE A 9 -12.38 14.89 -26.13
N GLY A 10 -11.98 15.39 -27.31
CA GLY A 10 -10.63 15.87 -27.58
C GLY A 10 -10.26 17.09 -26.74
N GLU A 11 -11.19 18.03 -26.57
CA GLU A 11 -11.01 19.21 -25.70
C GLU A 11 -11.00 18.85 -24.21
N TRP A 12 -11.85 17.92 -23.78
CA TRP A 12 -11.92 17.49 -22.38
C TRP A 12 -10.65 16.78 -21.92
N ASN A 13 -10.16 15.81 -22.69
CA ASN A 13 -8.93 15.11 -22.37
C ASN A 13 -8.20 14.67 -23.66
N PRO A 14 -7.22 15.46 -24.14
CA PRO A 14 -6.51 15.16 -25.38
C PRO A 14 -5.70 13.87 -25.29
N GLN A 15 -5.22 13.52 -24.10
CA GLN A 15 -4.48 12.29 -23.86
C GLN A 15 -5.40 11.07 -23.99
N PHE A 16 -6.61 11.11 -23.42
CA PHE A 16 -7.61 10.06 -23.61
C PHE A 16 -7.97 9.90 -25.10
N TYR A 17 -8.27 11.00 -25.78
CA TYR A 17 -8.61 11.00 -27.20
C TYR A 17 -7.51 10.36 -28.06
N ARG A 18 -6.24 10.68 -27.77
CA ARG A 18 -5.07 10.08 -28.43
C ARG A 18 -5.05 8.57 -28.29
N GLU A 19 -5.26 8.05 -27.08
CA GLU A 19 -5.26 6.60 -26.83
C GLU A 19 -6.45 5.90 -27.49
N VAL A 20 -7.65 6.48 -27.40
CA VAL A 20 -8.88 5.95 -28.05
C VAL A 20 -8.68 5.86 -29.56
N LYS A 21 -8.26 6.95 -30.21
CA LYS A 21 -8.02 6.99 -31.65
C LYS A 21 -6.92 6.03 -32.10
N GLY A 22 -5.88 5.86 -31.27
CA GLY A 22 -4.78 4.94 -31.56
C GLY A 22 -5.17 3.46 -31.48
N ARG A 23 -6.09 3.12 -30.57
CA ARG A 23 -6.40 1.72 -30.19
C ARG A 23 -7.72 1.19 -30.78
N LEU A 24 -8.75 2.02 -30.91
CA LEU A 24 -10.06 1.65 -31.46
C LEU A 24 -10.06 1.65 -33.00
N LYS A 25 -9.21 0.81 -33.59
CA LYS A 25 -9.25 0.53 -35.03
C LYS A 25 -10.26 -0.58 -35.31
N THR A 26 -10.95 -0.54 -36.45
CA THR A 26 -11.98 -1.54 -36.84
C THR A 26 -11.48 -2.97 -36.68
N ARG A 27 -10.24 -3.24 -37.09
CA ARG A 27 -9.60 -4.55 -36.93
C ARG A 27 -9.49 -4.99 -35.46
N ASN A 28 -9.10 -4.07 -34.56
CA ASN A 28 -8.97 -4.37 -33.14
C ASN A 28 -10.34 -4.59 -32.51
N LEU A 29 -11.36 -3.81 -32.89
CA LEU A 29 -12.74 -3.98 -32.43
C LEU A 29 -13.26 -5.38 -32.78
N ILE A 30 -13.07 -5.82 -34.02
CA ILE A 30 -13.48 -7.16 -34.48
C ILE A 30 -12.78 -8.26 -33.69
N TYR A 31 -11.45 -8.16 -33.52
CA TYR A 31 -10.70 -9.15 -32.72
C TYR A 31 -11.16 -9.20 -31.26
N THR A 32 -11.38 -8.03 -30.64
CA THR A 32 -11.87 -7.95 -29.26
C THR A 32 -13.25 -8.59 -29.13
N ALA A 33 -14.16 -8.35 -30.09
CA ALA A 33 -15.48 -8.95 -30.09
C ALA A 33 -15.42 -10.48 -30.24
N ILE A 34 -14.64 -10.99 -31.20
CA ILE A 34 -14.44 -12.44 -31.40
C ILE A 34 -13.93 -13.08 -30.11
N VAL A 35 -12.87 -12.52 -29.50
CA VAL A 35 -12.29 -13.05 -28.26
C VAL A 35 -13.30 -13.02 -27.11
N SER A 36 -14.09 -11.94 -26.98
CA SER A 36 -15.13 -11.87 -25.93
C SER A 36 -16.18 -12.96 -26.13
N PHE A 37 -16.74 -13.08 -27.33
CA PHE A 37 -17.75 -14.10 -27.60
C PHE A 37 -17.20 -15.52 -27.48
N SER A 38 -15.97 -15.80 -27.92
CA SER A 38 -15.35 -17.11 -27.75
C SER A 38 -15.19 -17.48 -26.27
N VAL A 39 -14.73 -16.54 -25.42
CA VAL A 39 -14.63 -16.78 -23.97
C VAL A 39 -16.00 -17.02 -23.36
N GLN A 40 -17.00 -16.20 -23.72
CA GLN A 40 -18.38 -16.38 -23.24
C GLN A 40 -18.96 -17.75 -23.64
N SER A 41 -18.75 -18.19 -24.89
CA SER A 41 -19.16 -19.52 -25.34
C SER A 41 -18.47 -20.64 -24.56
N LEU A 42 -17.17 -20.51 -24.27
CA LEU A 42 -16.44 -21.48 -23.46
C LEU A 42 -16.96 -21.51 -22.01
N CYS A 43 -17.26 -20.36 -21.40
CA CYS A 43 -17.86 -20.29 -20.07
C CYS A 43 -19.22 -21.01 -20.03
N ILE A 44 -20.07 -20.79 -21.04
CA ILE A 44 -21.37 -21.48 -21.13
C ILE A 44 -21.18 -23.00 -21.24
N LEU A 45 -20.29 -23.46 -22.14
CA LEU A 45 -20.03 -24.89 -22.34
C LEU A 45 -19.44 -25.56 -21.09
N PHE A 46 -18.49 -24.89 -20.42
CA PHE A 46 -17.86 -25.39 -19.20
C PHE A 46 -18.87 -25.56 -18.07
N ASN A 47 -19.69 -24.54 -17.81
CA ASN A 47 -20.70 -24.60 -16.75
C ASN A 47 -21.84 -25.56 -17.08
N SER A 48 -22.24 -25.67 -18.35
CA SER A 48 -23.25 -26.64 -18.79
C SER A 48 -22.82 -28.09 -18.59
N ARG A 49 -21.51 -28.38 -18.62
CA ARG A 49 -20.96 -29.73 -18.42
C ARG A 49 -20.81 -30.10 -16.95
N ASN A 50 -20.43 -29.15 -16.10
CA ASN A 50 -20.04 -29.43 -14.71
C ASN A 50 -21.22 -29.42 -13.71
N SER A 51 -22.38 -28.90 -14.09
CA SER A 51 -23.56 -28.94 -13.24
C SER A 51 -24.19 -30.34 -13.24
N HIS A 52 -23.97 -31.12 -12.18
CA HIS A 52 -24.62 -32.44 -12.00
C HIS A 52 -26.13 -32.34 -11.71
N LEU A 53 -26.60 -31.15 -11.32
CA LEU A 53 -28.00 -30.86 -11.04
C LEU A 53 -28.68 -30.25 -12.27
N ASN A 54 -29.89 -30.73 -12.60
CA ASN A 54 -30.66 -30.29 -13.77
C ASN A 54 -31.45 -28.99 -13.56
N GLU A 55 -31.37 -28.40 -12.37
CA GLU A 55 -32.05 -27.15 -12.05
C GLU A 55 -31.44 -25.97 -12.81
N TRP A 56 -32.28 -25.24 -13.55
CA TRP A 56 -31.86 -24.11 -14.38
C TRP A 56 -31.24 -22.98 -13.55
N SER A 57 -31.78 -22.70 -12.35
CA SER A 57 -31.26 -21.67 -11.44
C SER A 57 -29.81 -21.97 -11.02
N VAL A 58 -29.50 -23.23 -10.69
CA VAL A 58 -28.15 -23.67 -10.29
C VAL A 58 -27.16 -23.51 -11.45
N LYS A 59 -27.55 -23.89 -12.67
CA LYS A 59 -26.70 -23.72 -13.87
C LYS A 59 -26.35 -22.27 -14.14
N PHE A 60 -27.33 -21.37 -14.03
CA PHE A 60 -27.10 -19.94 -14.20
C PHE A 60 -26.31 -19.33 -13.05
N ASN A 61 -26.46 -19.83 -11.82
CA ASN A 61 -25.65 -19.38 -10.68
C ASN A 61 -24.17 -19.74 -10.87
N SER A 62 -23.86 -20.96 -11.35
CA SER A 62 -22.49 -21.35 -11.69
C SER A 62 -21.91 -20.48 -12.82
N LEU A 63 -22.71 -20.23 -13.87
CA LEU A 63 -22.30 -19.33 -14.96
C LEU A 63 -22.06 -17.89 -14.46
N PHE A 64 -22.94 -17.37 -13.61
CA PHE A 64 -22.77 -16.06 -12.98
C PHE A 64 -21.47 -16.02 -12.18
N SER A 65 -21.27 -16.98 -11.28
CA SER A 65 -20.09 -17.05 -10.40
C SER A 65 -18.78 -17.16 -11.18
N THR A 66 -18.76 -17.94 -12.27
CA THR A 66 -17.57 -18.06 -13.13
C THR A 66 -17.25 -16.78 -13.88
N LEU A 67 -18.26 -16.07 -14.40
CA LEU A 67 -18.04 -14.77 -15.04
C LEU A 67 -17.69 -13.68 -14.01
N ASP A 68 -18.28 -13.73 -12.82
CA ASP A 68 -18.01 -12.83 -11.69
C ASP A 68 -16.56 -12.93 -11.21
N TRP A 69 -15.96 -14.11 -11.36
CA TRP A 69 -14.52 -14.29 -11.14
C TRP A 69 -13.65 -13.92 -12.33
N LEU A 70 -14.02 -14.39 -13.52
CA LEU A 70 -13.16 -14.31 -14.70
C LEU A 70 -13.02 -12.88 -15.23
N VAL A 71 -14.13 -12.14 -15.33
CA VAL A 71 -14.15 -10.80 -15.94
C VAL A 71 -13.29 -9.81 -15.15
N PRO A 72 -13.49 -9.60 -13.83
CA PRO A 72 -12.64 -8.69 -13.06
C PRO A 72 -11.20 -9.19 -12.97
N LEU A 73 -10.93 -10.50 -12.92
CA LEU A 73 -9.55 -11.01 -12.92
C LEU A 73 -8.82 -10.58 -14.20
N VAL A 74 -9.44 -10.75 -15.36
CA VAL A 74 -8.88 -10.32 -16.65
C VAL A 74 -8.68 -8.80 -16.67
N LEU A 75 -9.66 -8.02 -16.21
CA LEU A 75 -9.55 -6.56 -16.13
C LEU A 75 -8.40 -6.11 -15.23
N LEU A 76 -8.25 -6.70 -14.04
CA LEU A 76 -7.22 -6.34 -13.08
C LEU A 76 -5.82 -6.73 -13.58
N VAL A 77 -5.64 -7.98 -14.03
CA VAL A 77 -4.32 -8.51 -14.42
C VAL A 77 -3.83 -7.95 -15.74
N PHE A 78 -4.67 -7.95 -16.78
CA PHE A 78 -4.26 -7.44 -18.08
C PHE A 78 -4.29 -5.91 -18.14
N GLY A 79 -5.21 -5.26 -17.43
CA GLY A 79 -5.24 -3.81 -17.39
C GLY A 79 -4.03 -3.20 -16.71
N THR A 80 -3.59 -3.76 -15.57
CA THR A 80 -2.32 -3.36 -14.93
C THR A 80 -1.13 -3.58 -15.84
N TYR A 81 -1.06 -4.74 -16.51
CA TYR A 81 -0.01 -5.02 -17.48
C TYR A 81 0.04 -3.99 -18.62
N LEU A 82 -1.12 -3.68 -19.22
CA LEU A 82 -1.18 -2.73 -20.34
C LEU A 82 -0.74 -1.33 -19.93
N ILE A 83 -1.17 -0.86 -18.76
CA ILE A 83 -0.82 0.48 -18.25
C ILE A 83 0.66 0.55 -17.89
N SER A 84 1.18 -0.46 -17.17
CA SER A 84 2.59 -0.54 -16.84
C SER A 84 3.46 -0.54 -18.09
N ARG A 85 3.11 -1.38 -19.08
CA ARG A 85 3.84 -1.50 -20.35
C ARG A 85 3.80 -0.22 -21.17
N ASP A 86 2.66 0.47 -21.19
CA ASP A 86 2.50 1.73 -21.91
C ASP A 86 3.41 2.82 -21.34
N LEU A 87 3.30 3.06 -20.03
CA LEU A 87 4.12 4.05 -19.32
C LEU A 87 5.60 3.74 -19.40
N PHE A 88 5.96 2.46 -19.26
CA PHE A 88 7.34 2.03 -19.31
C PHE A 88 7.96 2.21 -20.70
N ARG A 89 7.20 1.95 -21.78
CA ARG A 89 7.63 2.23 -23.15
C ARG A 89 7.85 3.71 -23.39
N GLU A 90 6.94 4.57 -22.91
CA GLU A 90 7.11 6.02 -22.99
C GLU A 90 8.33 6.51 -22.20
N GLN A 91 8.58 5.91 -21.04
CA GLN A 91 9.76 6.19 -20.23
C GLN A 91 11.05 5.79 -20.95
N LYS A 92 11.10 4.59 -21.56
CA LYS A 92 12.25 4.13 -22.35
C LYS A 92 12.53 5.01 -23.56
N ARG A 93 11.47 5.52 -24.20
CA ARG A 93 11.58 6.43 -25.36
C ARG A 93 11.90 7.88 -24.95
N GLY A 94 11.91 8.20 -23.65
CA GLY A 94 12.11 9.55 -23.15
C GLY A 94 10.89 10.48 -23.31
N THR A 95 9.78 10.00 -23.88
CA THR A 95 8.59 10.82 -24.14
C THR A 95 7.86 11.23 -22.87
N LEU A 96 7.95 10.43 -21.81
CA LEU A 96 7.40 10.78 -20.49
C LEU A 96 8.06 12.04 -19.91
N GLY A 97 9.35 12.29 -20.22
CA GLY A 97 10.04 13.52 -19.81
C GLY A 97 9.44 14.75 -20.49
N PHE A 98 9.15 14.67 -21.79
CA PHE A 98 8.48 15.75 -22.52
C PHE A 98 7.06 16.01 -22.03
N LEU A 99 6.30 14.95 -21.74
CA LEU A 99 4.95 15.08 -21.19
C LEU A 99 4.93 15.80 -19.83
N ARG A 100 5.95 15.59 -19.00
CA ARG A 100 6.13 16.30 -17.71
C ARG A 100 6.47 17.78 -17.84
N LEU A 101 7.03 18.19 -18.99
CA LEU A 101 7.33 19.59 -19.29
C LEU A 101 6.19 20.29 -20.04
N SER A 102 5.21 19.52 -20.53
CA SER A 102 4.04 20.07 -21.19
C SER A 102 3.12 20.79 -20.20
N PRO A 103 2.31 21.77 -20.65
CA PRO A 103 1.37 22.49 -19.78
C PRO A 103 0.19 21.64 -19.28
N GLN A 104 0.12 20.36 -19.67
CA GLN A 104 -0.96 19.48 -19.24
C GLN A 104 -0.82 19.11 -17.76
N THR A 105 -1.93 19.11 -17.04
CA THR A 105 -1.96 18.65 -15.65
C THR A 105 -1.67 17.15 -15.58
N SER A 106 -0.97 16.71 -14.53
CA SER A 106 -0.74 15.28 -14.29
C SER A 106 -2.04 14.50 -14.23
N GLU A 107 -3.09 15.14 -13.71
CA GLU A 107 -4.43 14.57 -13.59
C GLU A 107 -5.03 14.20 -14.95
N SER A 108 -5.03 15.13 -15.90
CA SER A 108 -5.54 14.88 -17.25
C SER A 108 -4.78 13.75 -17.95
N LEU A 109 -3.45 13.73 -17.78
CA LEU A 109 -2.59 12.72 -18.38
C LEU A 109 -2.82 11.33 -17.79
N VAL A 110 -2.83 11.22 -16.45
CA VAL A 110 -3.03 9.94 -15.76
C VAL A 110 -4.43 9.43 -16.04
N LEU A 111 -5.46 10.26 -15.90
CA LEU A 111 -6.84 9.90 -16.20
C LEU A 111 -6.98 9.42 -17.64
N GLY A 112 -6.40 10.15 -18.59
CA GLY A 112 -6.47 9.80 -20.01
C GLY A 112 -5.79 8.45 -20.32
N LYS A 113 -4.72 8.11 -19.60
CA LYS A 113 -4.09 6.79 -19.71
C LYS A 113 -4.91 5.69 -19.04
N LEU A 114 -5.43 5.91 -17.83
CA LEU A 114 -6.25 4.94 -17.11
C LEU A 114 -7.48 4.52 -17.93
N LEU A 115 -8.16 5.50 -18.56
CA LEU A 115 -9.34 5.22 -19.39
C LEU A 115 -8.97 4.71 -20.79
N GLY A 116 -7.93 5.27 -21.40
CA GLY A 116 -7.63 5.07 -22.82
C GLY A 116 -6.78 3.84 -23.12
N VAL A 117 -5.80 3.53 -22.28
CA VAL A 117 -4.84 2.43 -22.54
C VAL A 117 -5.53 1.05 -22.56
N PRO A 118 -6.35 0.69 -21.55
CA PRO A 118 -7.08 -0.57 -21.52
C PRO A 118 -8.45 -0.51 -22.23
N ILE A 119 -8.72 0.46 -23.12
CA ILE A 119 -10.05 0.64 -23.72
C ILE A 119 -10.60 -0.61 -24.44
N LEU A 120 -9.73 -1.40 -25.07
CA LEU A 120 -10.12 -2.66 -25.70
C LEU A 120 -10.48 -3.75 -24.67
N LEU A 121 -9.86 -3.73 -23.48
CA LEU A 121 -10.23 -4.62 -22.38
C LEU A 121 -11.58 -4.21 -21.78
N TYR A 122 -11.84 -2.91 -21.67
CA TYR A 122 -13.16 -2.44 -21.26
C TYR A 122 -14.23 -2.89 -22.24
N LEU A 123 -14.01 -2.75 -23.55
CA LEU A 123 -14.93 -3.26 -24.56
C LEU A 123 -15.16 -4.78 -24.42
N TRP A 124 -14.08 -5.54 -24.24
CA TRP A 124 -14.16 -6.99 -24.03
C TRP A 124 -15.05 -7.36 -22.84
N ALA A 125 -14.90 -6.66 -21.71
CA ALA A 125 -15.70 -6.86 -20.51
C ALA A 125 -17.14 -6.37 -20.68
N THR A 126 -17.35 -5.21 -21.31
CA THR A 126 -18.69 -4.67 -21.60
C THR A 126 -19.52 -5.63 -22.45
N LEU A 127 -18.92 -6.30 -23.42
CA LEU A 127 -19.58 -7.33 -24.23
C LEU A 127 -20.00 -8.56 -23.41
N ALA A 128 -19.40 -8.82 -22.24
CA ALA A 128 -19.77 -9.91 -21.35
C ALA A 128 -20.86 -9.52 -20.32
N ILE A 129 -21.11 -8.21 -20.11
CA ILE A 129 -22.11 -7.71 -19.16
C ILE A 129 -23.52 -8.26 -19.44
N PRO A 130 -24.03 -8.30 -20.70
CA PRO A 130 -25.38 -8.81 -20.95
C PRO A 130 -25.57 -10.26 -20.49
N LEU A 131 -24.57 -11.12 -20.76
CA LEU A 131 -24.62 -12.52 -20.34
C LEU A 131 -24.53 -12.65 -18.81
N HIS A 132 -23.61 -11.91 -18.18
CA HIS A 132 -23.47 -11.92 -16.72
C HIS A 132 -24.73 -11.42 -16.02
N PHE A 133 -25.31 -10.31 -16.48
CA PHE A 133 -26.53 -9.74 -15.93
C PHE A 133 -27.72 -10.70 -16.08
N TYR A 134 -27.90 -11.28 -17.27
CA TYR A 134 -28.95 -12.27 -17.52
C TYR A 134 -28.79 -13.52 -16.66
N ALA A 135 -27.56 -14.04 -16.53
CA ALA A 135 -27.27 -15.18 -15.66
C ALA A 135 -27.61 -14.88 -14.20
N GLY A 136 -27.29 -13.69 -13.70
CA GLY A 136 -27.61 -13.28 -12.33
C GLY A 136 -29.13 -13.21 -12.07
N LEU A 137 -29.90 -12.65 -13.00
CA LEU A 137 -31.37 -12.62 -12.89
C LEU A 137 -31.99 -14.02 -12.87
N LYS A 138 -31.44 -14.95 -13.66
CA LYS A 138 -31.89 -16.35 -13.68
C LYS A 138 -31.42 -17.17 -12.48
N ALA A 139 -30.38 -16.70 -11.79
CA ALA A 139 -29.89 -17.23 -10.52
C ALA A 139 -30.59 -16.61 -9.31
N GLU A 140 -31.66 -15.81 -9.50
CA GLU A 140 -32.41 -15.13 -8.43
C GLU A 140 -31.57 -14.12 -7.62
N ILE A 141 -30.48 -13.62 -8.20
CA ILE A 141 -29.65 -12.58 -7.59
C ILE A 141 -30.30 -11.22 -7.84
N SER A 142 -30.42 -10.41 -6.78
CA SER A 142 -30.98 -9.06 -6.88
C SER A 142 -30.19 -8.21 -7.87
N TRP A 143 -30.90 -7.48 -8.74
CA TRP A 143 -30.30 -6.56 -9.70
C TRP A 143 -29.44 -5.48 -9.02
N THR A 144 -29.78 -5.07 -7.79
CA THR A 144 -29.01 -4.10 -7.01
C THR A 144 -27.62 -4.64 -6.66
N SER A 145 -27.53 -5.91 -6.26
CA SER A 145 -26.27 -6.59 -5.96
C SER A 145 -25.41 -6.76 -7.21
N ILE A 146 -26.02 -7.02 -8.37
CA ILE A 146 -25.28 -7.12 -9.63
C ILE A 146 -24.64 -5.76 -10.00
N LEU A 147 -25.40 -4.67 -9.85
CA LEU A 147 -24.87 -3.32 -10.12
C LEU A 147 -23.78 -2.92 -9.13
N SER A 148 -23.95 -3.21 -7.83
CA SER A 148 -22.92 -2.89 -6.83
C SER A 148 -21.61 -3.63 -7.11
N THR A 149 -21.69 -4.88 -7.57
CA THR A 149 -20.54 -5.65 -8.03
C THR A 149 -19.82 -5.01 -9.21
N TYR A 150 -20.55 -4.49 -10.22
CA TYR A 150 -19.91 -3.78 -11.34
C TYR A 150 -19.20 -2.49 -10.92
N VAL A 151 -19.78 -1.75 -9.97
CA VAL A 151 -19.12 -0.57 -9.41
C VAL A 151 -17.84 -0.98 -8.66
N LEU A 152 -17.88 -2.07 -7.88
CA LEU A 152 -16.70 -2.59 -7.19
C LEU A 152 -15.59 -3.03 -8.17
N TRP A 153 -15.93 -3.71 -9.26
CA TRP A 153 -14.95 -4.07 -10.29
C TRP A 153 -14.26 -2.82 -10.82
N GLY A 154 -15.02 -1.76 -11.12
CA GLY A 154 -14.50 -0.47 -11.56
C GLY A 154 -13.56 0.16 -10.53
N THR A 155 -13.95 0.20 -9.26
CA THR A 155 -13.13 0.82 -8.20
C THR A 155 -11.84 0.05 -7.93
N PHE A 156 -11.87 -1.28 -7.97
CA PHE A 156 -10.65 -2.09 -7.89
C PHE A 156 -9.78 -1.93 -9.13
N CYS A 157 -10.34 -1.84 -10.34
CA CYS A 157 -9.56 -1.53 -11.54
C CYS A 157 -8.78 -0.23 -11.37
N VAL A 158 -9.45 0.85 -10.92
CA VAL A 158 -8.78 2.12 -10.65
C VAL A 158 -7.64 1.94 -9.64
N LEU A 159 -7.87 1.20 -8.54
CA LEU A 159 -6.85 0.95 -7.52
C LEU A 159 -5.60 0.29 -8.07
N PHE A 160 -5.77 -0.84 -8.74
CA PHE A 160 -4.66 -1.61 -9.28
C PHE A 160 -3.92 -0.83 -10.38
N TYR A 161 -4.65 -0.09 -11.20
CA TYR A 161 -4.07 0.70 -12.28
C TYR A 161 -3.27 1.88 -11.73
N LEU A 162 -3.79 2.60 -10.71
CA LEU A 162 -3.06 3.66 -10.03
C LEU A 162 -1.80 3.13 -9.34
N MET A 163 -1.87 1.98 -8.69
CA MET A 163 -0.68 1.32 -8.10
C MET A 163 0.37 0.98 -9.17
N SER A 164 -0.07 0.44 -10.31
CA SER A 164 0.80 0.18 -11.47
C SER A 164 1.51 1.46 -11.94
N VAL A 165 0.78 2.58 -12.10
CA VAL A 165 1.37 3.88 -12.45
C VAL A 165 2.43 4.29 -11.43
N LEU A 166 2.11 4.22 -10.14
CA LEU A 166 3.02 4.60 -9.06
C LEU A 166 4.30 3.75 -9.05
N LEU A 167 4.20 2.44 -9.29
CA LEU A 167 5.37 1.55 -9.37
C LEU A 167 6.30 1.93 -10.53
N ILE A 168 5.75 2.19 -11.73
CA ILE A 168 6.55 2.57 -12.90
C ILE A 168 7.18 3.96 -12.74
N LEU A 169 6.47 4.93 -12.16
CA LEU A 169 7.01 6.27 -11.91
C LEU A 169 8.21 6.24 -10.94
N ASN A 170 8.17 5.37 -9.93
CA ASN A 170 9.30 5.18 -9.00
C ASN A 170 10.46 4.38 -9.60
N ALA A 171 10.18 3.49 -10.56
CA ALA A 171 11.17 2.64 -11.20
C ALA A 171 12.19 3.37 -12.09
N GLN A 172 12.08 4.70 -12.24
CA GLN A 172 12.87 5.56 -13.12
C GLN A 172 14.40 5.51 -13.00
N LYS A 173 14.96 4.75 -12.06
CA LYS A 173 16.38 4.80 -11.69
C LYS A 173 17.16 3.51 -11.93
N SER A 174 16.55 2.45 -12.48
CA SER A 174 17.24 1.18 -12.78
C SER A 174 17.31 0.89 -14.28
N LYS A 175 18.53 0.88 -14.85
CA LYS A 175 18.77 0.44 -16.24
C LYS A 175 18.66 -1.10 -16.39
N THR A 176 18.90 -1.85 -15.32
CA THR A 176 19.07 -3.32 -15.34
C THR A 176 17.75 -4.10 -15.15
N LEU A 177 16.77 -3.59 -14.41
CA LEU A 177 15.51 -4.31 -14.13
C LEU A 177 14.34 -3.93 -15.04
N SER A 178 14.64 -3.25 -16.15
CA SER A 178 13.61 -2.53 -16.89
C SER A 178 12.52 -3.47 -17.46
N GLY A 179 12.87 -4.66 -17.98
CA GLY A 179 11.87 -5.59 -18.52
C GLY A 179 11.01 -6.32 -17.48
N SER A 180 11.48 -6.48 -16.23
CA SER A 180 10.79 -7.31 -15.22
C SER A 180 9.69 -6.56 -14.45
N GLN A 181 9.71 -5.22 -14.48
CA GLN A 181 8.77 -4.40 -13.69
C GLN A 181 7.35 -4.41 -14.24
N GLU A 182 7.18 -4.48 -15.57
CA GLU A 182 5.87 -4.63 -16.21
C GLU A 182 5.18 -5.91 -15.72
N TRP A 183 5.92 -7.03 -15.78
CA TRP A 183 5.45 -8.34 -15.35
C TRP A 183 5.26 -8.41 -13.83
N ALA A 184 6.13 -7.78 -13.04
CA ALA A 184 5.98 -7.74 -11.59
C ALA A 184 4.68 -7.07 -11.15
N SER A 185 4.28 -5.97 -11.80
CA SER A 185 3.01 -5.29 -11.49
C SER A 185 1.78 -6.16 -11.81
N SER A 186 1.82 -6.90 -12.92
CA SER A 186 0.73 -7.81 -13.32
C SER A 186 0.70 -9.07 -12.44
N LEU A 187 1.88 -9.59 -12.04
CA LEU A 187 1.98 -10.69 -11.10
C LEU A 187 1.43 -10.33 -9.72
N LEU A 188 1.73 -9.11 -9.23
CA LEU A 188 1.14 -8.60 -7.99
C LEU A 188 -0.38 -8.49 -8.12
N ALA A 189 -0.88 -8.02 -9.27
CA ALA A 189 -2.31 -8.00 -9.55
C ALA A 189 -2.93 -9.40 -9.54
N LEU A 190 -2.26 -10.39 -10.13
CA LEU A 190 -2.72 -11.78 -10.15
C LEU A 190 -2.80 -12.39 -8.75
N ILE A 191 -1.84 -12.06 -7.87
CA ILE A 191 -1.82 -12.56 -6.49
C ILE A 191 -2.93 -11.91 -5.65
N CYS A 192 -3.18 -10.61 -5.81
CA CYS A 192 -4.12 -9.87 -4.98
C CYS A 192 -5.56 -9.86 -5.52
N ALA A 193 -5.78 -9.98 -6.84
CA ALA A 193 -7.11 -9.92 -7.45
C ALA A 193 -8.09 -10.96 -6.91
N PRO A 194 -7.72 -12.24 -6.67
CA PRO A 194 -8.60 -13.23 -6.07
C PRO A 194 -9.20 -12.78 -4.75
N MET A 195 -8.41 -12.12 -3.90
CA MET A 195 -8.89 -11.61 -2.62
C MET A 195 -9.93 -10.52 -2.84
N CYS A 196 -9.66 -9.55 -3.72
CA CYS A 196 -10.59 -8.45 -4.02
C CYS A 196 -11.91 -8.93 -4.64
N ILE A 197 -11.84 -9.90 -5.55
CA ILE A 197 -13.02 -10.51 -6.20
C ILE A 197 -13.83 -11.28 -5.16
N SER A 198 -13.17 -12.07 -4.33
CA SER A 198 -13.83 -12.82 -3.25
C SER A 198 -14.57 -11.90 -2.27
N VAL A 199 -14.14 -10.65 -2.07
CA VAL A 199 -14.81 -9.75 -1.12
C VAL A 199 -16.32 -9.64 -1.41
N SER A 200 -16.76 -9.59 -2.67
CA SER A 200 -18.20 -9.51 -3.00
C SER A 200 -18.98 -10.74 -2.55
N THR A 201 -18.36 -11.92 -2.55
CA THR A 201 -19.02 -13.18 -2.15
C THR A 201 -18.99 -13.40 -0.65
N TRP A 202 -17.90 -13.02 0.03
CA TRP A 202 -17.73 -13.24 1.47
C TRP A 202 -18.44 -12.20 2.34
N ILE A 203 -18.70 -11.00 1.81
CA ILE A 203 -19.24 -9.88 2.58
C ILE A 203 -20.57 -10.19 3.29
N HIS A 204 -21.38 -11.09 2.71
CA HIS A 204 -22.69 -11.47 3.24
C HIS A 204 -22.63 -12.64 4.23
N GLN A 205 -21.49 -13.34 4.31
CA GLN A 205 -21.35 -14.54 5.15
C GLN A 205 -20.85 -14.22 6.56
N ILE A 206 -20.36 -12.99 6.80
CA ILE A 206 -19.69 -12.65 8.06
C ILE A 206 -20.45 -11.55 8.80
N SER A 207 -20.83 -11.84 10.05
CA SER A 207 -21.53 -10.92 10.93
C SER A 207 -20.57 -9.90 11.54
N TRP A 208 -20.26 -8.83 10.80
CA TRP A 208 -19.34 -7.77 11.26
C TRP A 208 -20.03 -6.43 11.47
N THR A 209 -19.48 -5.66 12.40
CA THR A 209 -19.91 -4.31 12.75
C THR A 209 -18.72 -3.36 12.64
N TRP A 210 -18.97 -2.15 12.15
CA TRP A 210 -17.97 -1.08 12.13
C TRP A 210 -18.44 0.08 13.02
N PHE A 211 -17.80 0.24 14.17
CA PHE A 211 -18.17 1.05 15.32
C PHE A 211 -19.51 0.68 15.94
N PHE A 212 -20.60 1.06 15.30
CA PHE A 212 -21.97 0.67 15.67
C PHE A 212 -22.82 0.44 14.43
N LEU A 213 -22.18 0.45 13.25
CA LEU A 213 -22.80 0.25 11.97
C LEU A 213 -22.86 -1.26 11.68
N PRO A 214 -24.06 -1.88 11.63
CA PRO A 214 -24.19 -3.30 11.32
C PRO A 214 -24.03 -3.52 9.82
N LEU A 215 -22.84 -3.92 9.40
CA LEU A 215 -22.54 -4.21 7.98
C LEU A 215 -23.22 -5.51 7.54
N SER A 216 -23.39 -6.49 8.42
CA SER A 216 -23.94 -7.79 8.04
C SER A 216 -25.42 -7.79 7.67
N ASN A 217 -26.21 -6.85 8.18
CA ASN A 217 -27.68 -6.92 8.09
C ASN A 217 -28.22 -6.28 6.81
N GLU A 218 -27.48 -5.35 6.21
CA GLU A 218 -27.92 -4.58 5.04
C GLU A 218 -26.85 -4.65 3.93
N GLY A 219 -27.13 -5.43 2.88
CA GLY A 219 -26.15 -5.65 1.81
C GLY A 219 -25.64 -4.35 1.17
N ILE A 220 -26.55 -3.41 0.90
CA ILE A 220 -26.22 -2.11 0.25
C ILE A 220 -25.27 -1.27 1.12
N LEU A 221 -25.49 -1.24 2.43
CA LEU A 221 -24.67 -0.49 3.38
C LEU A 221 -23.20 -0.94 3.31
N THR A 222 -23.00 -2.25 3.17
CA THR A 222 -21.67 -2.86 3.13
C THR A 222 -20.97 -2.63 1.81
N TYR A 223 -21.72 -2.65 0.69
CA TYR A 223 -21.18 -2.19 -0.59
C TYR A 223 -20.77 -0.71 -0.52
N LEU A 224 -21.61 0.17 0.05
CA LEU A 224 -21.28 1.59 0.18
C LEU A 224 -20.07 1.83 1.07
N TRP A 225 -19.98 1.11 2.20
CA TRP A 225 -18.83 1.18 3.08
C TRP A 225 -17.55 0.72 2.37
N LEU A 226 -17.57 -0.43 1.69
CA LEU A 226 -16.43 -0.93 0.91
C LEU A 226 -16.04 0.01 -0.23
N LEU A 227 -17.01 0.59 -0.92
CA LEU A 227 -16.75 1.59 -1.96
C LEU A 227 -16.07 2.81 -1.37
N GLY A 228 -16.55 3.32 -0.23
CA GLY A 228 -15.93 4.44 0.47
C GLY A 228 -14.48 4.17 0.85
N THR A 229 -14.17 2.96 1.32
CA THR A 229 -12.80 2.59 1.73
C THR A 229 -11.86 2.48 0.54
N VAL A 230 -12.25 1.77 -0.51
CA VAL A 230 -11.44 1.64 -1.73
C VAL A 230 -11.26 3.01 -2.39
N TRP A 231 -12.29 3.86 -2.40
CA TRP A 231 -12.22 5.20 -2.98
C TRP A 231 -11.29 6.13 -2.19
N ALA A 232 -11.28 6.06 -0.86
CA ALA A 232 -10.33 6.80 -0.02
C ALA A 232 -8.88 6.40 -0.31
N VAL A 233 -8.62 5.10 -0.50
CA VAL A 233 -7.29 4.60 -0.88
C VAL A 233 -6.90 5.09 -2.28
N ASN A 234 -7.81 5.02 -3.25
CA ASN A 234 -7.60 5.56 -4.60
C ASN A 234 -7.23 7.04 -4.59
N PHE A 235 -7.96 7.85 -3.81
CA PHE A 235 -7.68 9.26 -3.63
C PHE A 235 -6.30 9.51 -2.99
N GLY A 236 -5.91 8.69 -2.02
CA GLY A 236 -4.58 8.70 -1.43
C GLY A 236 -3.48 8.50 -2.49
N ILE A 237 -3.58 7.43 -3.29
CA ILE A 237 -2.60 7.11 -4.34
C ILE A 237 -2.57 8.17 -5.43
N TRP A 238 -3.73 8.69 -5.83
CA TRP A 238 -3.86 9.78 -6.80
C TRP A 238 -3.01 10.99 -6.39
N ASN A 239 -3.11 11.40 -5.12
CA ASN A 239 -2.32 12.51 -4.59
C ASN A 239 -0.81 12.22 -4.59
N LEU A 240 -0.40 10.96 -4.36
CA LEU A 240 1.01 10.55 -4.45
C LEU A 240 1.53 10.63 -5.88
N ILE A 241 0.74 10.18 -6.86
CA ILE A 241 1.09 10.26 -8.27
C ILE A 241 1.25 11.72 -8.68
N ASN A 242 0.29 12.59 -8.37
CA ASN A 242 0.35 14.01 -8.71
C ASN A 242 1.59 14.70 -8.13
N ARG A 243 1.92 14.40 -6.87
CA ARG A 243 3.13 14.89 -6.21
C ARG A 243 4.41 14.41 -6.89
N HIS A 244 4.49 13.11 -7.21
CA HIS A 244 5.71 12.50 -7.74
C HIS A 244 5.88 12.68 -9.25
N PHE A 245 4.81 12.99 -9.98
CA PHE A 245 4.82 13.10 -11.44
C PHE A 245 5.81 14.15 -11.93
N HIS A 246 5.82 15.34 -11.31
CA HIS A 246 6.73 16.43 -11.69
C HIS A 246 8.08 16.35 -10.93
N ASN A 247 8.07 15.89 -9.68
CA ASN A 247 9.20 15.98 -8.75
C ASN A 247 9.70 14.60 -8.27
N THR A 248 10.43 13.90 -9.12
CA THR A 248 10.95 12.53 -8.87
C THR A 248 12.09 12.45 -7.83
N ARG A 249 12.52 13.61 -7.31
CA ARG A 249 13.59 13.72 -6.29
C ARG A 249 13.03 13.80 -4.87
N LEU A 250 11.73 14.05 -4.71
CA LEU A 250 11.07 14.08 -3.41
C LEU A 250 10.73 12.65 -2.96
N ALA A 251 10.62 12.47 -1.64
CA ALA A 251 10.03 11.28 -1.07
C ALA A 251 8.59 11.09 -1.57
N LEU A 252 8.15 9.83 -1.68
CA LEU A 252 6.82 9.46 -2.17
C LEU A 252 5.73 10.11 -1.32
N LEU A 253 5.86 9.96 0.01
CA LEU A 253 4.98 10.59 1.00
C LEU A 253 5.67 11.81 1.62
N SER A 254 4.90 12.87 1.85
CA SER A 254 5.33 13.88 2.83
C SER A 254 5.14 13.37 4.25
N LYS A 255 5.88 13.96 5.20
CA LYS A 255 5.74 13.68 6.63
C LYS A 255 4.30 13.91 7.10
N ARG A 256 3.69 15.02 6.68
CA ARG A 256 2.29 15.34 7.01
C ARG A 256 1.30 14.32 6.43
N GLN A 257 1.51 13.88 5.19
CA GLN A 257 0.68 12.82 4.59
C GLN A 257 0.84 11.50 5.34
N SER A 258 2.05 11.13 5.78
CA SER A 258 2.23 9.89 6.56
C SER A 258 1.42 9.89 7.84
N TYR A 259 1.36 11.02 8.56
CA TYR A 259 0.57 11.13 9.79
C TYR A 259 -0.92 10.92 9.53
N TRP A 260 -1.43 11.49 8.43
CA TRP A 260 -2.82 11.28 8.04
C TRP A 260 -3.09 9.85 7.61
N VAL A 261 -2.19 9.24 6.83
CA VAL A 261 -2.32 7.84 6.40
C VAL A 261 -2.41 6.94 7.62
N VAL A 262 -1.45 7.03 8.55
CA VAL A 262 -1.44 6.21 9.78
C VAL A 262 -2.65 6.49 10.65
N ALA A 263 -3.01 7.76 10.88
CA ALA A 263 -4.18 8.07 11.70
C ALA A 263 -5.47 7.50 11.10
N MET A 264 -5.65 7.60 9.77
CA MET A 264 -6.84 7.13 9.08
C MET A 264 -6.92 5.61 9.02
N THR A 265 -5.82 4.92 8.69
CA THR A 265 -5.78 3.45 8.66
C THR A 265 -6.07 2.87 10.03
N GLN A 266 -5.46 3.43 11.07
CA GLN A 266 -5.60 2.95 12.45
C GLN A 266 -6.99 3.24 13.02
N LEU A 267 -7.55 4.43 12.76
CA LEU A 267 -8.92 4.76 13.15
C LEU A 267 -9.94 3.89 12.42
N TRP A 268 -9.72 3.64 11.13
CA TRP A 268 -10.58 2.75 10.35
C TRP A 268 -10.58 1.32 10.89
N LEU A 269 -9.40 0.78 11.24
CA LEU A 269 -9.27 -0.53 11.88
C LEU A 269 -9.92 -0.58 13.25
N LEU A 270 -9.76 0.47 14.05
CA LEU A 270 -10.40 0.60 15.36
C LEU A 270 -11.92 0.54 15.27
N GLY A 271 -12.53 0.91 14.15
CA GLY A 271 -13.96 0.75 13.95
C GLY A 271 -14.43 -0.70 14.06
N PHE A 272 -13.65 -1.68 13.60
CA PHE A 272 -13.99 -3.10 13.79
C PHE A 272 -13.84 -3.57 15.24
N PHE A 273 -13.17 -2.78 16.07
CA PHE A 273 -12.82 -3.14 17.43
C PHE A 273 -13.81 -2.57 18.46
N VAL A 274 -14.23 -1.30 18.32
CA VAL A 274 -14.99 -0.62 19.40
C VAL A 274 -16.31 -1.31 19.73
N HIS A 275 -17.10 -1.70 18.72
CA HIS A 275 -18.40 -2.34 18.96
C HIS A 275 -18.28 -3.57 19.83
N ALA A 276 -17.38 -4.45 19.40
CA ALA A 276 -17.31 -5.76 19.98
C ALA A 276 -16.57 -5.69 21.31
N PHE A 277 -15.64 -4.73 21.53
CA PHE A 277 -15.05 -4.46 22.86
C PHE A 277 -16.10 -4.13 23.92
N ILE A 278 -17.08 -3.27 23.57
CA ILE A 278 -18.14 -2.86 24.49
C ILE A 278 -19.10 -4.02 24.80
N ASN A 279 -19.42 -4.85 23.80
CA ASN A 279 -20.49 -5.83 23.91
C ASN A 279 -20.04 -7.22 24.37
N SER A 280 -18.80 -7.63 24.09
CA SER A 280 -18.30 -8.98 24.46
C SER A 280 -17.54 -9.01 25.78
N GLY A 281 -17.48 -7.89 26.51
CA GLY A 281 -16.61 -7.77 27.70
C GLY A 281 -15.11 -7.90 27.38
N GLY A 282 -14.76 -7.87 26.08
CA GLY A 282 -13.39 -7.89 25.57
C GLY A 282 -12.90 -9.22 24.98
N ASN A 283 -13.53 -10.37 25.27
CA ASN A 283 -12.88 -11.70 25.11
C ASN A 283 -12.43 -12.05 23.67
N ASP A 284 -13.30 -11.93 22.67
CA ASP A 284 -12.95 -12.26 21.27
C ASP A 284 -12.10 -11.18 20.57
N LEU A 285 -11.92 -10.02 21.20
CA LEU A 285 -11.22 -8.87 20.63
C LEU A 285 -9.78 -8.73 21.08
N GLN A 286 -9.37 -9.41 22.14
CA GLN A 286 -8.05 -9.22 22.74
C GLN A 286 -6.91 -9.76 21.88
N GLU A 287 -7.15 -10.80 21.07
CA GLU A 287 -6.18 -11.24 20.07
C GLU A 287 -6.06 -10.24 18.91
N GLY A 288 -7.20 -9.69 18.46
CA GLY A 288 -7.26 -8.74 17.35
C GLY A 288 -6.54 -7.43 17.64
N GLY A 289 -6.82 -6.79 18.77
CA GLY A 289 -6.20 -5.50 19.15
C GLY A 289 -4.69 -5.63 19.39
N VAL A 290 -4.27 -6.71 20.06
CA VAL A 290 -2.84 -7.01 20.29
C VAL A 290 -2.14 -7.33 18.97
N PHE A 291 -2.77 -8.11 18.09
CA PHE A 291 -2.26 -8.38 16.75
C PHE A 291 -2.12 -7.11 15.91
N LEU A 292 -3.11 -6.22 15.94
CA LEU A 292 -3.07 -4.96 15.21
C LEU A 292 -1.94 -4.05 15.70
N LEU A 293 -1.76 -3.93 17.03
CA LEU A 293 -0.71 -3.10 17.62
C LEU A 293 0.70 -3.71 17.46
N LEU A 294 0.86 -5.02 17.65
CA LEU A 294 2.19 -5.66 17.72
C LEU A 294 2.63 -6.34 16.43
N VAL A 295 1.75 -6.56 15.46
CA VAL A 295 2.08 -7.19 14.18
C VAL A 295 1.78 -6.27 13.00
N PHE A 296 0.53 -5.80 12.87
CA PHE A 296 0.13 -4.98 11.73
C PHE A 296 0.80 -3.60 11.71
N ALA A 297 0.74 -2.87 12.83
CA ALA A 297 1.33 -1.53 12.96
C ALA A 297 2.85 -1.49 12.67
N PRO A 298 3.68 -2.40 13.19
CA PRO A 298 5.11 -2.43 12.84
C PRO A 298 5.37 -2.66 11.34
N ILE A 299 4.57 -3.51 10.69
CA ILE A 299 4.65 -3.75 9.24
C ILE A 299 4.29 -2.47 8.47
N GLU A 300 3.20 -1.79 8.86
CA GLU A 300 2.78 -0.53 8.26
C GLU A 300 3.87 0.55 8.39
N ILE A 301 4.43 0.75 9.58
CA ILE A 301 5.51 1.73 9.80
C ILE A 301 6.76 1.37 9.01
N SER A 302 7.10 0.08 8.91
CA SER A 302 8.23 -0.38 8.11
C SER A 302 8.04 -0.05 6.63
N LEU A 303 6.85 -0.28 6.06
CA LEU A 303 6.52 0.09 4.69
C LEU A 303 6.52 1.62 4.49
N LEU A 304 5.96 2.37 5.43
CA LEU A 304 5.95 3.84 5.39
C LEU A 304 7.34 4.45 5.43
N SER A 305 8.28 3.82 6.14
CA SER A 305 9.67 4.28 6.21
C SER A 305 10.33 4.35 4.82
N LEU A 306 9.99 3.41 3.93
CA LEU A 306 10.47 3.38 2.54
C LEU A 306 9.90 4.53 1.71
N CYS A 307 8.63 4.85 1.94
CA CYS A 307 7.92 5.91 1.22
C CYS A 307 8.34 7.31 1.67
N LEU A 308 8.82 7.45 2.92
CA LEU A 308 9.25 8.72 3.50
C LEU A 308 10.70 9.06 3.21
N LEU A 309 11.54 8.09 2.83
CA LEU A 309 12.99 8.26 2.73
C LEU A 309 13.37 9.37 1.72
N PRO A 310 14.01 10.48 2.15
CA PRO A 310 14.43 11.52 1.23
C PRO A 310 15.65 11.06 0.42
N ASN A 311 15.74 11.56 -0.81
CA ASN A 311 16.91 11.33 -1.65
C ASN A 311 18.15 12.05 -1.08
N ARG A 312 19.35 11.53 -1.38
CA ARG A 312 20.64 12.07 -0.91
C ARG A 312 20.77 13.58 -1.16
N GLN A 313 20.40 14.05 -2.36
CA GLN A 313 20.47 15.48 -2.70
C GLN A 313 19.57 16.34 -1.80
N SER A 314 18.36 15.88 -1.47
CA SER A 314 17.45 16.59 -0.58
C SER A 314 18.01 16.71 0.83
N LEU A 315 18.67 15.65 1.33
CA LEU A 315 19.36 15.67 2.62
C LEU A 315 20.55 16.64 2.62
N LEU A 316 21.33 16.67 1.54
CA LEU A 316 22.45 17.60 1.37
C LEU A 316 21.97 19.06 1.36
N ASP A 317 20.90 19.35 0.60
CA ASP A 317 20.28 20.67 0.59
C ASP A 317 19.82 21.07 2.00
N TRP A 318 19.19 20.16 2.74
CA TRP A 318 18.77 20.44 4.10
C TRP A 318 19.96 20.73 5.01
N ALA A 319 21.01 19.91 4.97
CA ALA A 319 22.21 20.11 5.76
C ALA A 319 22.91 21.45 5.42
N ARG A 320 22.98 21.80 4.14
CA ARG A 320 23.64 23.01 3.64
C ARG A 320 22.83 24.28 3.89
N TYR A 321 21.51 24.31 3.67
CA TYR A 321 20.76 25.57 3.72
C TYR A 321 20.16 25.88 5.10
N ARG A 322 20.22 24.95 6.05
CA ARG A 322 19.68 25.15 7.41
C ARG A 322 20.31 26.31 8.16
N HIS A 323 21.60 26.54 8.01
CA HIS A 323 22.31 27.63 8.67
C HIS A 323 22.09 29.00 8.00
N GLN A 324 21.33 29.07 6.90
CA GLN A 324 20.95 30.32 6.24
C GLN A 324 19.56 30.81 6.67
N GLU A 325 18.76 29.98 7.35
CA GLU A 325 17.44 30.40 7.84
C GLU A 325 17.54 31.41 8.98
N LYS A 326 16.57 32.33 9.07
CA LYS A 326 16.47 33.29 10.18
C LYS A 326 16.48 32.53 11.52
N LYS A 327 17.23 33.02 12.52
CA LYS A 327 17.35 32.39 13.85
C LYS A 327 15.99 32.04 14.46
N SER A 328 14.97 32.88 14.28
CA SER A 328 13.59 32.64 14.77
C SER A 328 12.87 31.45 14.13
N LYS A 329 13.31 30.98 12.95
CA LYS A 329 12.73 29.83 12.25
C LYS A 329 13.55 28.54 12.41
N ARG A 330 14.73 28.58 13.06
CA ARG A 330 15.60 27.42 13.27
C ARG A 330 15.12 26.58 14.46
N ASN A 331 14.17 25.68 14.24
CA ASN A 331 13.78 24.69 15.24
C ASN A 331 14.03 23.27 14.71
N ILE A 332 14.92 22.53 15.38
CA ILE A 332 15.34 21.17 14.99
C ILE A 332 14.17 20.20 15.04
N VAL A 333 13.36 20.28 16.09
CA VAL A 333 12.22 19.38 16.31
C VAL A 333 11.17 19.64 15.24
N ARG A 334 10.85 20.92 15.00
CA ARG A 334 9.92 21.31 13.93
C ARG A 334 10.41 20.83 12.55
N ASP A 335 11.71 20.94 12.29
CA ASP A 335 12.30 20.44 11.04
C ASP A 335 12.13 18.93 10.91
N LEU A 336 12.52 18.16 11.92
CA LEU A 336 12.42 16.69 11.90
C LEU A 336 10.98 16.19 11.80
N LEU A 337 10.02 16.92 12.35
CA LEU A 337 8.60 16.53 12.30
C LEU A 337 7.91 16.99 11.01
N LEU A 338 8.21 18.17 10.48
CA LEU A 338 7.39 18.77 9.42
C LEU A 338 8.14 18.99 8.10
N ARG A 339 9.46 19.17 8.13
CA ARG A 339 10.22 19.58 6.95
C ARG A 339 10.60 18.38 6.09
N GLU A 340 10.19 18.40 4.84
CA GLU A 340 10.29 17.24 3.93
C GLU A 340 11.73 16.82 3.59
N LYS A 341 12.65 17.78 3.52
CA LYS A 341 14.05 17.50 3.18
C LYS A 341 14.89 16.99 4.36
N SER A 342 14.34 16.98 5.57
CA SER A 342 15.06 16.56 6.78
C SER A 342 14.93 15.05 7.03
N PRO A 343 15.82 14.45 7.85
CA PRO A 343 15.74 13.03 8.22
C PRO A 343 14.34 12.62 8.74
N THR A 344 13.88 11.42 8.41
CA THR A 344 12.50 10.95 8.68
C THR A 344 12.32 10.33 10.06
N ILE A 345 13.39 10.19 10.84
CA ILE A 345 13.37 9.58 12.18
C ILE A 345 12.30 10.22 13.07
N GLY A 346 12.21 11.56 13.07
CA GLY A 346 11.17 12.28 13.82
C GLY A 346 9.75 11.99 13.31
N ALA A 347 9.58 11.80 12.00
CA ALA A 347 8.29 11.45 11.43
C ALA A 347 7.87 10.02 11.77
N ILE A 348 8.80 9.08 11.78
CA ILE A 348 8.52 7.70 12.19
C ILE A 348 8.17 7.65 13.68
N ALA A 349 8.90 8.36 14.52
CA ALA A 349 8.57 8.49 15.95
C ALA A 349 7.15 9.04 16.17
N LEU A 350 6.74 10.07 15.42
CA LEU A 350 5.40 10.64 15.54
C LEU A 350 4.32 9.67 15.06
N ASN A 351 4.53 8.97 13.94
CA ASN A 351 3.60 7.95 13.46
C ASN A 351 3.42 6.81 14.49
N ILE A 352 4.49 6.35 15.13
CA ILE A 352 4.41 5.37 16.23
C ILE A 352 3.61 5.96 17.40
N GLY A 353 3.85 7.22 17.76
CA GLY A 353 3.09 7.92 18.79
C GLY A 353 1.58 7.97 18.50
N ILE A 354 1.17 8.23 17.25
CA ILE A 354 -0.25 8.20 16.84
C ILE A 354 -0.85 6.82 17.10
N ILE A 355 -0.16 5.75 16.70
CA ILE A 355 -0.62 4.36 16.91
C ILE A 355 -0.77 4.06 18.40
N LEU A 356 0.26 4.38 19.20
CA LEU A 356 0.25 4.12 20.63
C LEU A 356 -0.84 4.89 21.36
N ILE A 357 -1.05 6.17 21.04
CA ILE A 357 -2.13 6.98 21.63
C ILE A 357 -3.50 6.38 21.31
N LEU A 358 -3.69 5.87 20.09
CA LEU A 358 -4.96 5.34 19.64
C LEU A 358 -5.27 3.98 20.25
N TRP A 359 -4.29 3.09 20.38
CA TRP A 359 -4.53 1.70 20.81
C TRP A 359 -4.21 1.40 22.28
N LEU A 360 -3.21 2.04 22.90
CA LEU A 360 -2.82 1.72 24.28
C LEU A 360 -3.98 1.84 25.29
N PRO A 361 -4.88 2.85 25.22
CA PRO A 361 -6.00 2.93 26.16
C PRO A 361 -6.87 1.67 26.12
N TRP A 362 -7.23 1.19 24.93
CA TRP A 362 -8.08 0.01 24.75
C TRP A 362 -7.41 -1.28 25.18
N VAL A 363 -6.14 -1.43 24.83
CA VAL A 363 -5.38 -2.64 25.16
C VAL A 363 -5.11 -2.70 26.66
N LEU A 364 -4.90 -1.58 27.35
CA LEU A 364 -4.64 -1.60 28.80
C LEU A 364 -5.90 -1.65 29.66
N SER A 365 -7.02 -1.07 29.18
CA SER A 365 -8.26 -0.95 29.95
C SER A 365 -9.06 -2.25 30.09
N THR A 366 -8.67 -3.32 29.41
CA THR A 366 -9.38 -4.60 29.50
C THR A 366 -9.13 -5.29 30.84
N SER A 367 -10.20 -5.72 31.51
CA SER A 367 -10.16 -6.51 32.76
C SER A 367 -9.79 -7.97 32.52
N TYR A 368 -9.88 -8.46 31.29
CA TYR A 368 -9.56 -9.85 30.93
C TYR A 368 -8.14 -10.30 31.24
N TYR A 369 -7.18 -9.39 31.19
CA TYR A 369 -5.79 -9.71 31.50
C TYR A 369 -5.54 -9.99 32.99
N ASP A 370 -6.53 -9.74 33.85
CA ASP A 370 -6.43 -10.03 35.28
C ASP A 370 -6.68 -11.52 35.57
N ASP A 371 -7.31 -12.28 34.65
CA ASP A 371 -7.63 -13.71 34.81
C ASP A 371 -6.67 -14.66 34.06
N ILE A 372 -5.75 -14.13 33.25
CA ILE A 372 -4.86 -14.92 32.38
C ILE A 372 -3.39 -14.79 32.79
N GLU A 373 -2.92 -15.79 33.54
CA GLU A 373 -1.49 -16.02 33.80
C GLU A 373 -0.87 -16.83 32.66
N PHE A 374 -0.71 -16.23 31.48
CA PHE A 374 -0.01 -16.88 30.35
C PHE A 374 1.52 -17.00 30.59
N SER A 375 2.05 -16.23 31.54
CA SER A 375 3.45 -16.26 31.97
C SER A 375 3.58 -15.69 33.38
N GLU A 376 4.75 -15.82 34.02
CA GLU A 376 5.07 -15.10 35.28
C GLU A 376 4.85 -13.58 35.17
N ARG A 377 4.79 -13.04 33.94
CA ARG A 377 4.45 -11.66 33.63
C ARG A 377 2.97 -11.58 33.20
N GLY A 378 2.21 -10.73 33.85
CA GLY A 378 0.86 -10.41 33.40
C GLY A 378 0.85 -9.83 31.97
N MET A 379 -0.21 -10.09 31.21
CA MET A 379 -0.32 -9.69 29.79
C MET A 379 -0.09 -8.19 29.55
N ARG A 380 -0.55 -7.33 30.46
CA ARG A 380 -0.31 -5.87 30.38
C ARG A 380 1.19 -5.54 30.35
N GLN A 381 2.00 -6.23 31.15
CA GLN A 381 3.45 -6.03 31.18
C GLN A 381 4.10 -6.53 29.88
N LEU A 382 3.66 -7.67 29.34
CA LEU A 382 4.13 -8.20 28.06
C LEU A 382 3.89 -7.22 26.91
N ILE A 383 2.70 -6.62 26.85
CA ILE A 383 2.32 -5.66 25.82
C ILE A 383 3.14 -4.38 25.92
N LEU A 384 3.31 -3.83 27.13
CA LEU A 384 4.12 -2.62 27.34
C LEU A 384 5.59 -2.84 26.97
N LEU A 385 6.17 -3.95 27.42
CA LEU A 385 7.56 -4.28 27.11
C LEU A 385 7.77 -4.51 25.61
N SER A 386 6.85 -5.25 24.96
CA SER A 386 6.92 -5.49 23.51
C SER A 386 6.76 -4.20 22.70
N ALA A 387 5.85 -3.30 23.09
CA ALA A 387 5.69 -1.99 22.46
C ALA A 387 6.96 -1.12 22.58
N LEU A 388 7.63 -1.14 23.73
CA LEU A 388 8.91 -0.44 23.93
C LEU A 388 10.01 -0.97 23.00
N HIS A 389 10.14 -2.30 22.91
CA HIS A 389 11.11 -2.95 22.02
C HIS A 389 10.82 -2.68 20.54
N ILE A 390 9.56 -2.81 20.08
CA ILE A 390 9.14 -2.47 18.71
C ILE A 390 9.50 -1.03 18.37
N THR A 391 9.20 -0.09 19.29
CA THR A 391 9.40 1.34 19.02
C THR A 391 10.87 1.65 18.78
N ASN A 392 11.75 1.14 19.64
CA ASN A 392 13.20 1.31 19.47
C ASN A 392 13.69 0.67 18.17
N LEU A 393 13.24 -0.54 17.88
CA LEU A 393 13.64 -1.31 16.70
C LEU A 393 13.25 -0.60 15.39
N LEU A 394 12.02 -0.09 15.29
CA LEU A 394 11.55 0.67 14.13
C LEU A 394 12.36 1.97 13.94
N LEU A 395 12.73 2.64 15.03
CA LEU A 395 13.60 3.83 14.97
C LEU A 395 15.02 3.48 14.53
N ILE A 396 15.59 2.37 15.00
CA ILE A 396 16.90 1.85 14.56
C ILE A 396 16.87 1.59 13.05
N TYR A 397 15.87 0.85 12.56
CA TYR A 397 15.74 0.55 11.14
C TYR A 397 15.61 1.81 10.30
N SER A 398 14.85 2.80 10.79
CA SER A 398 14.78 4.09 10.14
C SER A 398 16.13 4.79 10.06
N ALA A 399 16.92 4.79 11.14
CA ALA A 399 18.23 5.44 11.19
C ALA A 399 19.22 4.77 10.24
N ILE A 400 19.24 3.42 10.22
CA ILE A 400 20.05 2.63 9.28
C ILE A 400 19.68 2.96 7.83
N ALA A 401 18.38 2.97 7.50
CA ALA A 401 17.91 3.26 6.16
C ALA A 401 18.41 4.63 5.66
N HIS A 402 18.45 5.65 6.52
CA HIS A 402 19.02 6.97 6.15
C HIS A 402 20.51 6.93 5.94
N LEU A 403 21.26 6.30 6.86
CA LEU A 403 22.71 6.22 6.74
C LEU A 403 23.10 5.57 5.42
N VAL A 404 22.44 4.48 5.04
CA VAL A 404 22.79 3.80 3.78
C VAL A 404 22.26 4.52 2.56
N SER A 405 21.04 5.08 2.60
CA SER A 405 20.54 5.95 1.52
C SER A 405 21.47 7.13 1.25
N PHE A 406 22.09 7.67 2.31
CA PHE A 406 23.05 8.76 2.19
C PHE A 406 24.39 8.34 1.56
N HIS A 407 24.88 7.14 1.87
CA HIS A 407 26.15 6.62 1.35
C HIS A 407 26.03 5.95 -0.03
N ALA A 408 24.82 5.55 -0.43
CA ALA A 408 24.56 5.05 -1.77
C ALA A 408 24.83 6.15 -2.82
N LYS A 409 26.00 6.08 -3.48
CA LYS A 409 26.43 7.04 -4.52
C LYS A 409 25.47 7.05 -5.71
N THR A 410 24.84 5.93 -6.01
CA THR A 410 23.78 5.83 -7.02
C THR A 410 22.43 5.78 -6.33
N ALA A 411 21.50 6.64 -6.75
CA ALA A 411 20.11 6.67 -6.32
C ALA A 411 19.31 5.43 -6.79
N LYS A 412 19.86 4.23 -6.63
CA LYS A 412 19.15 2.98 -6.88
C LYS A 412 18.24 2.73 -5.69
N GLN A 413 16.98 3.14 -5.85
CA GLN A 413 15.88 2.83 -4.93
C GLN A 413 15.70 1.30 -4.71
N GLU A 414 16.36 0.46 -5.52
CA GLU A 414 16.53 -0.98 -5.31
C GLU A 414 17.21 -1.32 -3.95
N THR A 415 18.07 -0.44 -3.42
CA THR A 415 18.62 -0.60 -2.06
C THR A 415 17.62 -0.26 -0.96
N SER A 416 16.47 0.35 -1.31
CA SER A 416 15.40 0.65 -0.35
C SER A 416 14.63 -0.60 0.05
N LEU A 417 14.39 -1.54 -0.87
CA LEU A 417 13.75 -2.81 -0.57
C LEU A 417 14.63 -3.73 0.28
N LEU A 418 15.96 -3.56 0.22
CA LEU A 418 16.92 -4.30 1.04
C LEU A 418 16.69 -4.06 2.56
N TRP A 419 16.04 -2.95 2.96
CA TRP A 419 15.69 -2.67 4.37
C TRP A 419 14.47 -3.45 4.88
N LEU A 420 13.65 -4.02 3.98
CA LEU A 420 12.62 -4.97 4.38
C LEU A 420 13.22 -6.32 4.79
N VAL A 421 14.47 -6.59 4.40
CA VAL A 421 15.14 -7.85 4.70
C VAL A 421 15.42 -7.96 6.21
N PRO A 422 16.08 -7.01 6.90
CA PRO A 422 16.25 -7.10 8.36
C PRO A 422 14.94 -7.17 9.16
N THR A 423 13.87 -6.53 8.67
CA THR A 423 12.55 -6.52 9.32
C THR A 423 11.80 -7.83 9.14
N LEU A 424 11.67 -8.34 7.91
CA LEU A 424 10.83 -9.50 7.63
C LEU A 424 11.60 -10.83 7.59
N LEU A 425 12.91 -10.82 7.35
CA LEU A 425 13.72 -12.03 7.24
C LEU A 425 13.75 -12.87 8.52
N PRO A 426 13.88 -12.30 9.74
CA PRO A 426 13.83 -13.10 10.97
C PRO A 426 12.48 -13.83 11.12
N LEU A 427 11.37 -13.18 10.74
CA LEU A 427 10.04 -13.78 10.74
C LEU A 427 9.92 -14.90 9.69
N ILE A 428 10.38 -14.65 8.47
CA ILE A 428 10.35 -15.62 7.36
C ILE A 428 11.21 -16.85 7.70
N ILE A 429 12.43 -16.64 8.20
CA ILE A 429 13.32 -17.73 8.62
C ILE A 429 12.68 -18.51 9.78
N ALA A 430 12.11 -17.83 10.78
CA ALA A 430 11.46 -18.51 11.89
C ALA A 430 10.27 -19.38 11.44
N ILE A 431 9.44 -18.88 10.52
CA ILE A 431 8.31 -19.62 9.95
C ILE A 431 8.80 -20.81 9.11
N LEU A 432 9.75 -20.58 8.21
CA LEU A 432 10.26 -21.62 7.28
C LEU A 432 10.97 -22.76 8.02
N PHE A 433 11.74 -22.44 9.06
CA PHE A 433 12.52 -23.40 9.83
C PHE A 433 11.82 -23.89 11.10
N ARG A 434 10.56 -23.46 11.35
CA ARG A 434 9.78 -23.78 12.55
C ARG A 434 10.58 -23.58 13.85
N LEU A 435 11.31 -22.47 13.94
CA LEU A 435 12.17 -22.18 15.09
C LEU A 435 11.31 -21.89 16.31
N GLU A 436 11.48 -22.67 17.37
CA GLU A 436 10.78 -22.47 18.64
C GLU A 436 11.20 -21.13 19.29
N PRO A 437 10.27 -20.22 19.60
CA PRO A 437 10.61 -18.92 20.14
C PRO A 437 11.34 -18.96 21.49
N ALA A 438 11.10 -20.01 22.28
CA ALA A 438 11.76 -20.23 23.57
C ALA A 438 13.28 -20.35 23.46
N LYS A 439 13.80 -20.93 22.36
CA LYS A 439 15.25 -21.17 22.18
C LYS A 439 16.01 -19.95 21.65
N LEU A 440 15.31 -19.01 21.01
CA LEU A 440 15.91 -17.88 20.29
C LEU A 440 15.25 -16.55 20.66
N SER A 441 14.92 -16.35 21.93
CA SER A 441 14.18 -15.19 22.42
C SER A 441 14.82 -13.84 22.02
N LEU A 442 16.15 -13.75 21.97
CA LEU A 442 16.88 -12.56 21.51
C LEU A 442 16.62 -12.22 20.03
N LEU A 443 16.52 -13.22 19.14
CA LEU A 443 16.23 -12.98 17.72
C LEU A 443 14.81 -12.43 17.55
N TRP A 444 13.86 -12.91 18.34
CA TRP A 444 12.50 -12.39 18.34
C TRP A 444 12.43 -10.95 18.86
N LEU A 445 13.21 -10.59 19.88
CA LEU A 445 13.33 -9.21 20.36
C LEU A 445 13.92 -8.25 19.30
N LEU A 446 14.68 -8.79 18.34
CA LEU A 446 15.25 -8.08 17.20
C LEU A 446 14.41 -8.22 15.92
N SER A 447 13.16 -8.66 16.05
CA SER A 447 12.18 -8.76 14.97
C SER A 447 11.06 -7.72 15.15
N PRO A 448 10.26 -7.42 14.11
CA PRO A 448 9.08 -6.57 14.23
C PRO A 448 7.95 -7.19 15.06
N VAL A 449 8.11 -8.44 15.54
CA VAL A 449 7.14 -9.15 16.40
C VAL A 449 7.83 -9.61 17.70
N PRO A 450 8.27 -8.68 18.58
CA PRO A 450 9.02 -8.97 19.79
C PRO A 450 8.18 -9.61 20.89
N ILE A 451 6.84 -9.67 20.75
CA ILE A 451 5.99 -10.31 21.76
C ILE A 451 6.44 -11.74 22.08
N PHE A 452 6.83 -12.51 21.07
CA PHE A 452 7.37 -13.85 21.26
C PHE A 452 8.71 -13.84 22.01
N GLY A 453 9.56 -12.85 21.77
CA GLY A 453 10.80 -12.68 22.52
C GLY A 453 10.55 -12.29 23.98
N VAL A 454 9.60 -11.38 24.22
CA VAL A 454 9.20 -10.93 25.56
C VAL A 454 8.54 -12.04 26.37
N LEU A 455 7.78 -12.93 25.72
CA LEU A 455 7.12 -14.04 26.39
C LEU A 455 8.12 -15.03 27.03
N TYR A 456 9.23 -15.33 26.34
CA TYR A 456 10.17 -16.37 26.78
C TYR A 456 11.51 -15.86 27.33
N ALA A 457 11.88 -14.59 27.11
CA ALA A 457 13.14 -14.04 27.60
C ALA A 457 13.12 -13.83 29.12
N SER A 458 14.24 -14.04 29.80
CA SER A 458 14.41 -13.65 31.21
C SER A 458 14.47 -12.12 31.39
N THR A 459 14.18 -11.62 32.58
CA THR A 459 14.15 -10.15 32.84
C THR A 459 15.50 -9.46 32.55
N PRO A 460 16.68 -10.06 32.81
CA PRO A 460 17.95 -9.42 32.47
C PRO A 460 18.15 -9.33 30.94
N ILE A 461 17.72 -10.34 30.19
CA ILE A 461 17.83 -10.36 28.72
C ILE A 461 16.98 -9.24 28.12
N LEU A 462 15.78 -9.00 28.64
CA LEU A 462 14.92 -7.90 28.20
C LEU A 462 15.54 -6.53 28.45
N LEU A 463 16.01 -6.29 29.67
CA LEU A 463 16.66 -5.03 30.03
C LEU A 463 17.92 -4.80 29.20
N LEU A 464 18.78 -5.81 29.07
CA LEU A 464 20.00 -5.72 28.28
C LEU A 464 19.70 -5.52 26.80
N GLY A 465 18.70 -6.22 26.26
CA GLY A 465 18.23 -6.06 24.89
C GLY A 465 17.70 -4.65 24.63
N PHE A 466 16.93 -4.09 25.55
CA PHE A 466 16.39 -2.73 25.45
C PHE A 466 17.50 -1.67 25.53
N LEU A 467 18.38 -1.77 26.53
CA LEU A 467 19.53 -0.86 26.70
C LEU A 467 20.49 -0.95 25.51
N GLY A 468 20.72 -2.16 24.99
CA GLY A 468 21.51 -2.40 23.79
C GLY A 468 20.90 -1.73 22.56
N GLN A 469 19.60 -1.93 22.33
CA GLN A 469 18.85 -1.25 21.25
C GLN A 469 18.93 0.28 21.39
N PHE A 470 18.72 0.81 22.59
CA PHE A 470 18.76 2.25 22.85
C PHE A 470 20.15 2.85 22.64
N CYS A 471 21.19 2.20 23.14
CA CYS A 471 22.58 2.61 22.92
C CYS A 471 22.93 2.59 21.43
N PHE A 472 22.56 1.52 20.73
CA PHE A 472 22.79 1.39 19.30
C PHE A 472 22.06 2.46 18.48
N LEU A 473 20.81 2.77 18.80
CA LEU A 473 20.08 3.90 18.24
C LEU A 473 20.85 5.21 18.45
N GLY A 474 21.32 5.48 19.67
CA GLY A 474 22.09 6.67 20.01
C GLY A 474 23.37 6.82 19.16
N LEU A 475 24.11 5.71 18.98
CA LEU A 475 25.30 5.68 18.13
C LEU A 475 24.97 5.97 16.66
N LEU A 476 23.91 5.37 16.11
CA LEU A 476 23.47 5.61 14.73
C LEU A 476 23.02 7.05 14.52
N LEU A 477 22.28 7.63 15.47
CA LEU A 477 21.86 9.03 15.42
C LEU A 477 23.05 9.98 15.44
N ARG A 478 24.04 9.69 16.30
CA ARG A 478 25.29 10.46 16.34
C ARG A 478 26.05 10.36 15.03
N GLN A 479 26.19 9.16 14.46
CA GLN A 479 26.84 8.94 13.17
C GLN A 479 26.12 9.70 12.04
N LEU A 480 24.78 9.67 12.02
CA LEU A 480 23.97 10.39 11.05
C LEU A 480 24.15 11.91 11.18
N GLN A 481 24.18 12.44 12.40
CA GLN A 481 24.44 13.85 12.65
C GLN A 481 25.83 14.27 12.16
N LEU A 482 26.87 13.49 12.46
CA LEU A 482 28.24 13.76 12.01
C LEU A 482 28.33 13.76 10.48
N THR A 483 27.73 12.76 9.85
CA THR A 483 27.71 12.60 8.38
C THR A 483 27.02 13.80 7.72
N LEU A 484 25.86 14.22 8.23
CA LEU A 484 25.13 15.37 7.72
C LEU A 484 25.90 16.69 7.94
N LYS A 485 26.58 16.84 9.08
CA LYS A 485 27.40 18.02 9.38
C LYS A 485 28.56 18.16 8.39
N GLN A 486 29.32 17.08 8.18
CA GLN A 486 30.44 17.07 7.23
C GLN A 486 29.99 17.37 5.80
N ALA A 487 28.85 16.81 5.39
CA ALA A 487 28.35 17.00 4.04
C ALA A 487 27.70 18.38 3.79
N GLY A 488 27.32 19.09 4.86
CA GLY A 488 26.82 20.45 4.81
C GLY A 488 27.91 21.52 4.70
N GLU A 489 29.18 21.16 4.89
CA GLU A 489 30.30 22.09 4.70
C GLU A 489 30.49 22.42 3.21
N SER A 490 30.72 23.69 2.88
CA SER A 490 30.86 24.12 1.49
C SER A 490 32.17 23.57 0.90
N GLU A 491 32.16 23.26 -0.41
CA GLU A 491 33.40 22.96 -1.13
C GLU A 491 34.41 24.10 -0.98
N SER A 492 33.96 25.35 -0.92
CA SER A 492 34.84 26.48 -0.65
C SER A 492 35.54 26.39 0.71
N LYS A 493 34.89 25.89 1.76
CA LYS A 493 35.50 25.74 3.08
C LYS A 493 36.51 24.59 3.10
N ARG A 494 36.27 23.52 2.33
CA ARG A 494 37.22 22.41 2.13
C ARG A 494 38.43 22.83 1.30
N LEU A 495 38.20 23.57 0.21
CA LEU A 495 39.26 24.12 -0.64
C LEU A 495 40.10 25.16 0.11
N LEU A 496 39.49 26.00 0.94
CA LEU A 496 40.20 26.97 1.80
C LEU A 496 40.94 26.30 2.97
N ALA A 497 40.52 25.11 3.40
CA ALA A 497 41.20 24.32 4.43
C ALA A 497 42.36 23.47 3.88
N GLY A 498 42.61 23.51 2.57
CA GLY A 498 43.72 22.76 1.94
C GLY A 498 43.46 21.25 1.77
N GLU A 499 42.24 20.78 1.98
CA GLU A 499 41.88 19.38 1.76
C GLU A 499 41.54 19.15 0.27
N THR A 500 42.55 18.84 -0.55
CA THR A 500 42.33 18.32 -1.90
C THR A 500 41.94 16.84 -1.81
N GLY A 501 40.78 16.50 -2.39
CA GLY A 501 40.08 15.23 -2.19
C GLY A 501 40.66 14.00 -2.86
#